data_AF-A0AAW2MLW1-F1
#
_entry.id   AF-A0AAW2MLW1-F1
#
_cell.length_a   1.000
_cell.length_b   1.000
_cell.length_c   1.000
_cell.angle_alpha   90.00
_cell.angle_beta   90.00
_cell.angle_gamma   90.00
#
_symmetry.space_group_name_H-M   'P 1'
#
loop_
_entity.id
_entity.type
_entity.pdbx_description
1 polymer ?
#
loop_
_entity_poly.entity_id
_entity_poly.type
_entity_poly.pdbx_seq_one_letter_code
_entity_poly.pdbx_strand_id
1 'polypeptide(L)'
;MSATLSPATSMHTQHHPIPSPPFLRFTLPNILVPSGDAKIPNLKIFAFSSPTKDVWRRKTHVPLTSTNTAPHQPHRRNRNSAFLDHSVDMEELLSSIGQTSDEHELYALMSPYKSRCLSVRFMVALLSREPDWQRSLALLDWMNEEALYSPSVFAYNVVLRNVLRAKQWEVAYGLFDEMRERALSPDRYTYSTLITHFGKEGLFDDALSWLQKMEQDRVPGDLVLYSNLIELSRKLCDFSKAISIFSRLKRSGIAPDLVAYNSMLNVFGKAKLFGEARSLISEMRKAGVMPDTVSYSTLLTMYVENQKFLEALSVFSEMRESKCLLDLTTCNIMIDVYGQLDMAKEADRLFWSMRKLGIEPNVVSYNTLLRVYGDAELFGEAIHLFRLMQRKNIEQNVVTYNTMIMIYGKTLEHEKANNLIQEMHSRALSPMQLPIPQ
;
A
#
# COMPACT_ATOMS: atom_id res chain seq x y z
N MET A 1 -5.30 50.74 -46.93
CA MET A 1 -5.64 50.22 -48.27
C MET A 1 -5.43 48.71 -48.22
N SER A 2 -6.49 47.99 -47.81
CA SER A 2 -7.36 47.12 -48.66
C SER A 2 -6.66 45.79 -49.02
N ALA A 3 -6.82 44.68 -48.29
CA ALA A 3 -8.01 43.84 -48.08
C ALA A 3 -8.59 43.22 -49.36
N THR A 4 -8.41 41.89 -49.53
CA THR A 4 -9.28 40.88 -50.19
C THR A 4 -8.57 39.51 -50.09
N LEU A 5 -8.86 38.59 -49.16
CA LEU A 5 -9.98 37.62 -49.04
C LEU A 5 -10.11 36.56 -50.16
N SER A 6 -9.73 35.31 -49.78
CA SER A 6 -10.35 33.99 -50.08
C SER A 6 -10.12 33.32 -51.46
N PRO A 7 -10.38 32.00 -51.62
CA PRO A 7 -10.68 30.95 -50.63
C PRO A 7 -9.80 29.68 -50.75
N ALA A 8 -9.62 28.96 -49.64
CA ALA A 8 -9.06 27.60 -49.61
C ALA A 8 -10.18 26.57 -49.88
N THR A 9 -9.89 25.65 -50.79
CA THR A 9 -10.79 24.66 -51.37
C THR A 9 -11.25 23.62 -50.37
N SER A 10 -12.55 23.38 -50.32
CA SER A 10 -13.22 22.28 -49.62
C SER A 10 -12.86 20.93 -50.23
N MET A 11 -12.36 19.98 -49.43
CA MET A 11 -12.44 18.55 -49.77
C MET A 11 -13.46 17.87 -48.87
N HIS A 12 -14.48 17.35 -49.54
CA HIS A 12 -15.55 16.53 -49.01
C HIS A 12 -15.01 15.25 -48.36
N THR A 13 -15.62 14.94 -47.23
CA THR A 13 -15.71 13.66 -46.57
C THR A 13 -16.13 12.53 -47.53
N GLN A 14 -15.29 11.52 -47.67
CA GLN A 14 -15.71 10.16 -48.06
C GLN A 14 -15.13 9.17 -47.05
N HIS A 15 -15.99 8.65 -46.18
CA HIS A 15 -15.73 7.48 -45.36
C HIS A 15 -15.66 6.25 -46.26
N HIS A 16 -14.49 5.64 -46.39
CA HIS A 16 -14.35 4.24 -46.78
C HIS A 16 -13.87 3.42 -45.57
N PRO A 17 -14.52 2.29 -45.25
CA PRO A 17 -14.18 1.47 -44.10
C PRO A 17 -12.91 0.65 -44.35
N ILE A 18 -12.00 0.68 -43.38
CA ILE A 18 -10.76 -0.09 -43.36
C ILE A 18 -11.09 -1.56 -43.01
N PRO A 19 -10.52 -2.56 -43.72
CA PRO A 19 -10.81 -3.97 -43.53
C PRO A 19 -10.16 -4.54 -42.26
N SER A 20 -10.92 -5.34 -41.51
CA SER A 20 -10.47 -6.09 -40.35
C SER A 20 -9.58 -7.28 -40.73
N PRO A 21 -8.51 -7.58 -39.97
CA PRO A 21 -7.67 -8.77 -40.20
C PRO A 21 -8.33 -10.06 -39.67
N PRO A 22 -7.89 -11.24 -40.14
CA PRO A 22 -8.74 -12.42 -40.29
C PRO A 22 -8.91 -13.24 -39.00
N PHE A 23 -10.14 -13.73 -38.80
CA PHE A 23 -10.49 -14.73 -37.79
C PHE A 23 -9.88 -16.10 -38.14
N LEU A 24 -9.03 -16.62 -37.26
CA LEU A 24 -8.63 -18.03 -37.29
C LEU A 24 -9.81 -18.89 -36.85
N ARG A 25 -10.54 -19.44 -37.84
CA ARG A 25 -11.45 -20.58 -37.67
C ARG A 25 -10.62 -21.82 -37.37
N PHE A 26 -10.66 -22.30 -36.13
CA PHE A 26 -10.31 -23.69 -35.85
C PHE A 26 -11.54 -24.58 -36.07
N THR A 27 -11.44 -25.38 -37.13
CA THR A 27 -12.32 -26.48 -37.50
C THR A 27 -12.23 -27.60 -36.49
N LEU A 28 -13.39 -28.03 -35.97
CA LEU A 28 -13.56 -29.27 -35.21
C LEU A 28 -13.17 -30.49 -36.06
N PRO A 29 -12.40 -31.46 -35.54
CA PRO A 29 -12.38 -32.79 -36.12
C PRO A 29 -13.56 -33.63 -35.63
N ASN A 30 -14.30 -34.17 -36.60
CA ASN A 30 -15.25 -35.26 -36.44
C ASN A 30 -14.62 -36.43 -35.67
N ILE A 31 -15.23 -36.85 -34.56
CA ILE A 31 -15.10 -38.20 -34.02
C ILE A 31 -16.50 -38.72 -33.68
N LEU A 32 -16.78 -39.89 -34.26
CA LEU A 32 -17.94 -40.77 -34.20
C LEU A 32 -18.95 -40.58 -33.05
N VAL A 33 -20.22 -40.55 -33.44
CA VAL A 33 -21.36 -41.01 -32.64
C VAL A 33 -21.34 -42.53 -32.55
N PRO A 34 -21.43 -43.14 -31.36
CA PRO A 34 -22.11 -44.41 -31.17
C PRO A 34 -23.47 -44.15 -30.50
N SER A 35 -24.52 -44.43 -31.26
CA SER A 35 -25.85 -44.76 -30.74
C SER A 35 -25.74 -46.00 -29.84
N GLY A 36 -26.26 -45.92 -28.62
CA GLY A 36 -26.42 -47.10 -27.76
C GLY A 36 -26.80 -46.75 -26.32
N ASP A 37 -28.00 -47.17 -25.93
CA ASP A 37 -28.52 -47.14 -24.57
C ASP A 37 -27.50 -47.65 -23.53
N ALA A 38 -27.12 -46.81 -22.56
CA ALA A 38 -26.47 -47.26 -21.34
C ALA A 38 -26.76 -46.32 -20.16
N LYS A 39 -27.35 -46.91 -19.12
CA LYS A 39 -27.72 -46.31 -17.83
C LYS A 39 -26.57 -45.51 -17.21
N ILE A 40 -26.88 -44.29 -16.75
CA ILE A 40 -25.99 -43.42 -15.96
C ILE A 40 -25.68 -44.09 -14.61
N PRO A 41 -24.41 -44.38 -14.27
CA PRO A 41 -24.03 -44.71 -12.91
C PRO A 41 -23.70 -43.43 -12.12
N ASN A 42 -24.16 -43.39 -10.87
CA ASN A 42 -23.95 -42.32 -9.90
C ASN A 42 -22.48 -41.84 -9.81
N LEU A 43 -22.23 -40.57 -10.14
CA LEU A 43 -20.99 -39.87 -9.83
C LEU A 43 -21.01 -39.44 -8.36
N LYS A 44 -20.17 -40.09 -7.55
CA LYS A 44 -19.80 -39.67 -6.21
C LYS A 44 -19.12 -38.30 -6.28
N ILE A 45 -19.74 -37.30 -5.66
CA ILE A 45 -19.15 -36.00 -5.36
C ILE A 45 -18.09 -36.24 -4.28
N PHE A 46 -16.82 -36.08 -4.63
CA PHE A 46 -15.75 -35.96 -3.64
C PHE A 46 -15.83 -34.57 -3.01
N ALA A 47 -16.42 -34.50 -1.83
CA ALA A 47 -16.33 -33.34 -0.95
C ALA A 47 -14.89 -33.25 -0.42
N PHE A 48 -14.15 -32.23 -0.83
CA PHE A 48 -12.97 -31.80 -0.09
C PHE A 48 -13.45 -30.87 1.03
N SER A 49 -13.82 -31.45 2.18
CA SER A 49 -13.99 -30.68 3.42
C SER A 49 -12.62 -30.26 3.92
N SER A 50 -12.45 -28.98 4.26
CA SER A 50 -11.33 -28.57 5.12
C SER A 50 -11.47 -29.30 6.46
N PRO A 51 -10.38 -29.82 7.05
CA PRO A 51 -10.44 -30.67 8.24
C PRO A 51 -10.97 -29.96 9.51
N THR A 52 -11.16 -28.64 9.46
CA THR A 52 -11.77 -27.84 10.54
C THR A 52 -13.30 -27.70 10.42
N LYS A 53 -13.91 -28.13 9.31
CA LYS A 53 -15.38 -28.12 9.13
C LYS A 53 -16.11 -29.30 9.79
N ASP A 54 -15.39 -30.33 10.23
CA ASP A 54 -15.97 -31.54 10.82
C ASP A 54 -16.09 -31.46 12.36
N VAL A 55 -16.57 -30.34 12.90
CA VAL A 55 -16.97 -30.28 14.33
C VAL A 55 -18.32 -31.00 14.55
N TRP A 56 -19.20 -31.03 13.53
CA TRP A 56 -20.58 -31.52 13.67
C TRP A 56 -20.83 -32.95 13.17
N ARG A 57 -19.85 -33.61 12.54
CA ARG A 57 -19.99 -35.01 12.07
C ARG A 57 -19.38 -36.03 13.03
N ARG A 58 -19.84 -36.07 14.28
CA ARG A 58 -19.82 -37.33 15.04
C ARG A 58 -21.25 -37.75 15.36
N LYS A 59 -21.84 -38.46 14.39
CA LYS A 59 -23.09 -39.21 14.59
C LYS A 59 -22.90 -40.17 15.77
N THR A 60 -23.51 -39.88 16.90
CA THR A 60 -23.91 -40.93 17.83
C THR A 60 -25.19 -41.56 17.26
N HIS A 61 -25.01 -42.70 16.61
CA HIS A 61 -26.12 -43.61 16.35
C HIS A 61 -26.77 -43.98 17.70
N VAL A 62 -28.01 -43.56 17.90
CA VAL A 62 -28.89 -44.16 18.90
C VAL A 62 -30.00 -44.89 18.14
N PRO A 63 -30.25 -46.18 18.39
CA PRO A 63 -31.27 -46.93 17.65
C PRO A 63 -32.67 -46.45 18.06
N LEU A 64 -33.47 -46.01 17.08
CA LEU A 64 -34.89 -45.76 17.26
C LEU A 64 -35.64 -47.10 17.24
N THR A 65 -36.17 -47.51 18.39
CA THR A 65 -37.25 -48.49 18.46
C THR A 65 -38.59 -47.80 18.20
N SER A 66 -39.37 -48.42 17.32
CA SER A 66 -40.71 -48.04 16.88
C SER A 66 -41.74 -48.04 18.02
N THR A 67 -42.72 -47.13 17.99
CA THR A 67 -44.16 -47.49 17.98
C THR A 67 -45.09 -46.30 17.73
N ASN A 68 -45.95 -46.48 16.72
CA ASN A 68 -47.39 -46.18 16.63
C ASN A 68 -48.00 -44.76 16.53
N THR A 69 -48.65 -44.60 15.36
CA THR A 69 -50.06 -44.16 15.09
C THR A 69 -50.43 -42.67 14.93
N ALA A 70 -51.08 -42.44 13.77
CA ALA A 70 -51.62 -41.25 13.09
C ALA A 70 -52.81 -40.55 13.83
N PRO A 71 -53.49 -39.47 13.34
CA PRO A 71 -53.53 -38.97 11.94
C PRO A 71 -53.57 -37.44 11.69
N HIS A 72 -53.43 -37.11 10.40
CA HIS A 72 -53.54 -35.77 9.77
C HIS A 72 -54.91 -35.08 9.96
N GLN A 73 -54.90 -33.74 10.10
CA GLN A 73 -55.87 -32.84 9.47
C GLN A 73 -55.24 -31.46 9.14
N PRO A 74 -55.76 -30.72 8.12
CA PRO A 74 -55.05 -29.63 7.45
C PRO A 74 -55.49 -28.24 7.94
N HIS A 75 -54.56 -27.38 8.34
CA HIS A 75 -54.88 -25.99 8.66
C HIS A 75 -54.01 -24.96 7.91
N ARG A 76 -54.66 -24.34 6.93
CA ARG A 76 -54.65 -22.92 6.54
C ARG A 76 -53.34 -22.13 6.77
N ARG A 77 -52.73 -21.75 5.65
CA ARG A 77 -51.87 -20.56 5.51
C ARG A 77 -52.48 -19.37 6.24
N ASN A 78 -51.82 -18.89 7.29
CA ASN A 78 -52.07 -17.57 7.86
C ASN A 78 -50.78 -16.75 7.72
N ARG A 79 -50.83 -15.74 6.85
CA ARG A 79 -49.84 -14.66 6.77
C ARG A 79 -49.95 -13.85 8.06
N ASN A 80 -48.92 -13.85 8.89
CA ASN A 80 -48.65 -12.81 9.89
C ASN A 80 -47.18 -12.91 10.31
N SER A 81 -46.31 -12.07 9.72
CA SER A 81 -44.92 -11.91 10.12
C SER A 81 -44.84 -11.05 11.39
N ALA A 82 -44.81 -11.68 12.55
CA ALA A 82 -44.51 -11.02 13.81
C ALA A 82 -43.07 -11.39 14.22
N PHE A 83 -42.09 -10.64 13.72
CA PHE A 83 -40.72 -10.74 14.23
C PHE A 83 -40.70 -10.17 15.66
N LEU A 84 -40.03 -10.87 16.60
CA LEU A 84 -40.01 -10.55 18.04
C LEU A 84 -38.89 -9.54 18.42
N ASP A 85 -38.43 -8.73 17.46
CA ASP A 85 -37.28 -7.81 17.59
C ASP A 85 -37.41 -6.78 18.73
N HIS A 86 -38.62 -6.57 19.28
CA HIS A 86 -38.89 -5.64 20.38
C HIS A 86 -39.15 -6.31 21.75
N SER A 87 -39.18 -7.65 21.79
CA SER A 87 -39.44 -8.41 23.03
C SER A 87 -38.27 -9.27 23.49
N VAL A 88 -37.18 -9.31 22.72
CA VAL A 88 -35.93 -9.96 23.10
C VAL A 88 -34.98 -8.86 23.54
N ASP A 89 -34.63 -8.85 24.82
CA ASP A 89 -33.68 -7.88 25.35
C ASP A 89 -32.28 -8.21 24.81
N MET A 90 -31.77 -7.30 23.98
CA MET A 90 -30.44 -7.42 23.36
C MET A 90 -29.35 -7.52 24.41
N GLU A 91 -29.48 -6.83 25.55
CA GLU A 91 -28.45 -6.83 26.59
C GLU A 91 -28.45 -8.15 27.36
N GLU A 92 -29.62 -8.75 27.60
CA GLU A 92 -29.74 -10.06 28.26
C GLU A 92 -29.21 -11.19 27.37
N LEU A 93 -29.52 -11.16 26.06
CA LEU A 93 -29.01 -12.15 25.11
C LEU A 93 -27.49 -12.02 24.92
N LEU A 94 -26.97 -10.79 24.79
CA LEU A 94 -25.53 -10.54 24.71
C LEU A 94 -24.80 -10.89 26.01
N SER A 95 -25.42 -10.63 27.17
CA SER A 95 -24.89 -11.04 28.49
C SER A 95 -24.82 -12.55 28.59
N SER A 96 -25.87 -13.25 28.16
CA SER A 96 -25.93 -14.70 28.22
C SER A 96 -24.96 -15.36 27.23
N ILE A 97 -24.78 -14.78 26.04
CA ILE A 97 -23.75 -15.21 25.08
C ILE A 97 -22.34 -14.92 25.62
N GLY A 98 -22.15 -13.79 26.30
CA GLY A 98 -20.91 -13.46 26.99
C GLY A 98 -20.57 -14.40 28.15
N GLN A 99 -21.57 -15.03 28.78
CA GLN A 99 -21.40 -16.00 29.87
C GLN A 99 -21.16 -17.44 29.38
N THR A 100 -21.55 -17.77 28.14
CA THR A 100 -21.20 -19.08 27.56
C THR A 100 -19.68 -19.19 27.40
N SER A 101 -19.11 -20.35 27.73
CA SER A 101 -17.68 -20.63 27.61
C SER A 101 -17.36 -21.41 26.32
N ASP A 102 -18.26 -22.32 25.93
CA ASP A 102 -18.07 -23.27 24.83
C ASP A 102 -19.08 -23.11 23.68
N GLU A 103 -18.67 -23.53 22.48
CA GLU A 103 -19.49 -23.57 21.24
C GLU A 103 -20.81 -24.35 21.43
N HIS A 104 -20.79 -25.38 22.28
CA HIS A 104 -21.96 -26.22 22.59
C HIS A 104 -22.97 -25.53 23.51
N GLU A 105 -22.52 -24.68 24.43
CA GLU A 105 -23.40 -23.88 25.31
C GLU A 105 -24.08 -22.77 24.51
N LEU A 106 -23.35 -22.17 23.56
CA LEU A 106 -23.91 -21.21 22.61
C LEU A 106 -25.01 -21.85 21.76
N TYR A 107 -24.78 -23.09 21.26
CA TYR A 107 -25.79 -23.84 20.52
C TYR A 107 -27.04 -24.15 21.36
N ALA A 108 -26.86 -24.56 22.63
CA ALA A 108 -27.96 -24.82 23.54
C ALA A 108 -28.78 -23.55 23.83
N LEU A 109 -28.12 -22.40 23.97
CA LEU A 109 -28.74 -21.10 24.18
C LEU A 109 -29.51 -20.59 22.95
N MET A 110 -29.06 -20.94 21.75
CA MET A 110 -29.71 -20.58 20.48
C MET A 110 -30.84 -21.55 20.08
N SER A 111 -30.82 -22.79 20.58
CA SER A 111 -31.84 -23.82 20.29
C SER A 111 -33.32 -23.41 20.50
N PRO A 112 -33.69 -22.58 21.50
CA PRO A 112 -35.07 -22.11 21.69
C PRO A 112 -35.53 -21.15 20.59
N TYR A 113 -34.59 -20.49 19.91
CA TYR A 113 -34.85 -19.50 18.86
C TYR A 113 -34.99 -20.13 17.47
N LYS A 114 -34.83 -21.46 17.33
CA LYS A 114 -35.02 -22.20 16.07
C LYS A 114 -36.42 -22.04 15.45
N SER A 115 -37.43 -21.73 16.27
CA SER A 115 -38.84 -21.56 15.85
C SER A 115 -39.35 -20.12 15.94
N ARG A 116 -38.60 -19.20 16.56
CA ARG A 116 -39.00 -17.81 16.79
C ARG A 116 -38.22 -16.90 15.85
N CYS A 117 -38.92 -16.25 14.93
CA CYS A 117 -38.34 -15.41 13.87
C CYS A 117 -37.63 -14.19 14.47
N LEU A 118 -36.32 -14.29 14.69
CA LEU A 118 -35.42 -13.14 14.88
C LEU A 118 -35.15 -12.50 13.52
N SER A 119 -35.07 -11.18 13.42
CA SER A 119 -34.73 -10.56 12.15
C SER A 119 -33.29 -10.84 11.72
N VAL A 120 -33.06 -10.98 10.42
CA VAL A 120 -31.70 -11.05 9.83
C VAL A 120 -30.83 -9.87 10.28
N ARG A 121 -31.43 -8.69 10.47
CA ARG A 121 -30.74 -7.48 10.95
C ARG A 121 -30.30 -7.62 12.41
N PHE A 122 -31.10 -8.28 13.24
CA PHE A 122 -30.78 -8.57 14.65
C PHE A 122 -29.65 -9.60 14.74
N MET A 123 -29.71 -10.67 13.96
CA MET A 123 -28.67 -11.71 13.91
C MET A 123 -27.33 -11.17 13.39
N VAL A 124 -27.36 -10.29 12.39
CA VAL A 124 -26.17 -9.58 11.90
C VAL A 124 -25.60 -8.62 12.96
N ALA A 125 -26.46 -7.93 13.71
CA ALA A 125 -26.03 -7.07 14.82
C ALA A 125 -25.39 -7.90 15.94
N LEU A 126 -25.91 -9.09 16.22
CA LEU A 126 -25.35 -10.03 17.17
C LEU A 126 -23.95 -10.49 16.74
N LEU A 127 -23.81 -10.97 15.50
CA LEU A 127 -22.52 -11.33 14.90
C LEU A 127 -21.49 -10.19 14.96
N SER A 128 -21.93 -8.94 14.72
CA SER A 128 -21.03 -7.79 14.75
C SER A 128 -20.51 -7.44 16.14
N ARG A 129 -21.16 -7.90 17.21
CA ARG A 129 -20.77 -7.65 18.61
C ARG A 129 -19.94 -8.78 19.19
N GLU A 130 -19.95 -9.96 18.58
CA GLU A 130 -19.09 -11.07 18.97
C GLU A 130 -17.63 -10.85 18.53
N PRO A 131 -16.67 -10.78 19.48
CA PRO A 131 -15.26 -10.60 19.16
C PRO A 131 -14.54 -11.94 18.90
N ASP A 132 -15.07 -13.05 19.43
CA ASP A 132 -14.48 -14.38 19.33
C ASP A 132 -14.77 -14.98 17.94
N TRP A 133 -13.72 -15.46 17.28
CA TRP A 133 -13.82 -16.03 15.94
C TRP A 133 -14.58 -17.36 15.93
N GLN A 134 -14.41 -18.21 16.95
CA GLN A 134 -15.07 -19.52 17.05
C GLN A 134 -16.57 -19.36 17.25
N ARG A 135 -16.96 -18.46 18.16
CA ARG A 135 -18.37 -18.14 18.42
C ARG A 135 -19.02 -17.48 17.21
N SER A 136 -18.31 -16.56 16.55
CA SER A 136 -18.82 -15.92 15.34
C SER A 136 -19.03 -16.91 14.20
N LEU A 137 -18.17 -17.94 14.09
CA LEU A 137 -18.30 -19.02 13.11
C LEU A 137 -19.49 -19.93 13.46
N ALA A 138 -19.59 -20.38 14.70
CA ALA A 138 -20.70 -21.21 15.16
C ALA A 138 -22.07 -20.51 15.00
N LEU A 139 -22.12 -19.19 15.25
CA LEU A 139 -23.33 -18.40 15.05
C LEU A 139 -23.70 -18.27 13.57
N LEU A 140 -22.71 -18.14 12.68
CA LEU A 140 -22.94 -18.12 11.24
C LEU A 140 -23.43 -19.47 10.72
N ASP A 141 -22.85 -20.59 11.19
CA ASP A 141 -23.30 -21.94 10.85
C ASP A 141 -24.73 -22.18 11.32
N TRP A 142 -25.05 -21.78 12.55
CA TRP A 142 -26.43 -21.86 13.07
C TRP A 142 -27.42 -21.03 12.24
N MET A 143 -27.03 -19.83 11.82
CA MET A 143 -27.86 -19.00 10.94
C MET A 143 -28.14 -19.65 9.58
N ASN A 144 -27.14 -20.33 9.01
CA ASN A 144 -27.20 -20.91 7.67
C ASN A 144 -27.88 -22.28 7.65
N GLU A 145 -27.57 -23.16 8.60
CA GLU A 145 -28.01 -24.56 8.61
C GLU A 145 -29.30 -24.77 9.41
N GLU A 146 -29.42 -24.15 10.58
CA GLU A 146 -30.52 -24.41 11.52
C GLU A 146 -31.67 -23.42 11.38
N ALA A 147 -31.35 -22.14 11.16
CA ALA A 147 -32.35 -21.07 11.04
C ALA A 147 -32.75 -20.74 9.58
N LEU A 148 -32.10 -21.36 8.58
CA LEU A 148 -32.40 -21.24 7.15
C LEU A 148 -32.51 -19.79 6.65
N TYR A 149 -31.72 -18.86 7.23
CA TYR A 149 -31.69 -17.49 6.74
C TYR A 149 -31.02 -17.41 5.38
N SER A 150 -31.42 -16.42 4.56
CA SER A 150 -30.68 -16.09 3.34
C SER A 150 -29.28 -15.60 3.75
N PRO A 151 -28.20 -16.28 3.33
CA PRO A 151 -26.86 -15.88 3.68
C PRO A 151 -26.57 -14.44 3.20
N SER A 152 -26.03 -13.59 4.08
CA SER A 152 -25.68 -12.21 3.70
C SER A 152 -24.17 -12.07 3.56
N VAL A 153 -23.73 -11.36 2.51
CA VAL A 153 -22.31 -11.01 2.29
C VAL A 153 -21.73 -10.32 3.53
N PHE A 154 -22.52 -9.48 4.19
CA PHE A 154 -22.12 -8.79 5.40
C PHE A 154 -21.82 -9.75 6.58
N ALA A 155 -22.66 -10.76 6.82
CA ALA A 155 -22.43 -11.75 7.88
C ALA A 155 -21.10 -12.49 7.67
N TYR A 156 -20.83 -12.93 6.43
CA TYR A 156 -19.53 -13.52 6.08
C TYR A 156 -18.37 -12.55 6.30
N ASN A 157 -18.50 -11.30 5.86
CA ASN A 157 -17.46 -10.28 6.04
C ASN A 157 -17.12 -10.01 7.52
N VAL A 158 -18.11 -10.08 8.42
CA VAL A 158 -17.90 -9.95 9.87
C VAL A 158 -17.10 -11.13 10.43
N VAL A 159 -17.54 -12.36 10.14
CA VAL A 159 -16.86 -13.58 10.60
C VAL A 159 -15.45 -13.68 10.01
N LEU A 160 -15.31 -13.41 8.71
CA LEU A 160 -14.02 -13.41 8.02
C LEU A 160 -13.05 -12.43 8.68
N ARG A 161 -13.49 -11.22 9.04
CA ARG A 161 -12.65 -10.26 9.77
C ARG A 161 -12.23 -10.79 11.14
N ASN A 162 -13.12 -11.44 11.89
CA ASN A 162 -12.80 -12.00 13.20
C ASN A 162 -11.79 -13.17 13.09
N VAL A 163 -12.00 -14.08 12.13
CA VAL A 163 -11.11 -15.20 11.80
C VAL A 163 -9.72 -14.71 11.38
N LEU A 164 -9.65 -13.67 10.54
CA LEU A 164 -8.38 -13.06 10.12
C LEU A 164 -7.64 -12.39 11.28
N ARG A 165 -8.36 -11.78 12.23
CA ARG A 165 -7.74 -11.24 13.47
C ARG A 165 -7.16 -12.36 14.35
N ALA A 166 -7.81 -13.51 14.38
CA ALA A 166 -7.33 -14.70 15.07
C ALA A 166 -6.24 -15.48 14.30
N LYS A 167 -5.82 -14.98 13.13
CA LYS A 167 -4.79 -15.57 12.26
C LYS A 167 -5.11 -17.00 11.79
N GLN A 168 -6.39 -17.34 11.72
CA GLN A 168 -6.84 -18.65 11.25
C GLN A 168 -7.02 -18.63 9.73
N TRP A 169 -5.90 -18.69 9.00
CA TRP A 169 -5.87 -18.52 7.54
C TRP A 169 -6.66 -19.60 6.78
N GLU A 170 -6.52 -20.86 7.18
CA GLU A 170 -7.22 -22.00 6.57
C GLU A 170 -8.74 -21.86 6.65
N VAL A 171 -9.24 -21.38 7.80
CA VAL A 171 -10.68 -21.13 8.01
C VAL A 171 -11.14 -19.96 7.16
N ALA A 172 -10.32 -18.92 7.00
CA ALA A 172 -10.63 -17.79 6.12
C ALA A 172 -10.74 -18.20 4.64
N TYR A 173 -9.86 -19.08 4.16
CA TYR A 173 -9.96 -19.66 2.82
C TYR A 173 -11.25 -20.49 2.67
N GLY A 174 -11.54 -21.36 3.63
CA GLY A 174 -12.77 -22.18 3.61
C GLY A 174 -14.06 -21.37 3.64
N LEU A 175 -14.10 -20.27 4.39
CA LEU A 175 -15.24 -19.34 4.44
C LEU A 175 -15.45 -18.61 3.12
N PHE A 176 -14.36 -18.23 2.46
CA PHE A 176 -14.42 -17.58 1.14
C PHE A 176 -14.95 -18.54 0.06
N ASP A 177 -14.48 -19.79 0.07
CA ASP A 177 -14.94 -20.79 -0.90
C ASP A 177 -16.42 -21.15 -0.67
N GLU A 178 -16.83 -21.30 0.60
CA GLU A 178 -18.24 -21.52 0.95
C GLU A 178 -19.15 -20.36 0.51
N MET A 179 -18.69 -19.12 0.68
CA MET A 179 -19.39 -17.94 0.20
C MET A 179 -19.66 -18.03 -1.31
N ARG A 180 -18.69 -18.50 -2.10
CA ARG A 180 -18.83 -18.70 -3.56
C ARG A 180 -19.72 -19.88 -3.91
N GLU A 181 -19.61 -21.00 -3.19
CA GLU A 181 -20.47 -22.18 -3.38
C GLU A 181 -21.95 -21.85 -3.14
N ARG A 182 -22.23 -20.95 -2.19
CA ARG A 182 -23.58 -20.43 -1.91
C ARG A 182 -24.02 -19.32 -2.88
N ALA A 183 -23.28 -19.10 -3.97
CA ALA A 183 -23.53 -18.09 -5.00
C ALA A 183 -23.58 -16.64 -4.47
N LEU A 184 -22.92 -16.36 -3.35
CA LEU A 184 -22.72 -15.00 -2.86
C LEU A 184 -21.48 -14.42 -3.53
N SER A 185 -21.63 -13.31 -4.24
CA SER A 185 -20.50 -12.61 -4.87
C SER A 185 -19.68 -11.88 -3.79
N PRO A 186 -18.39 -12.22 -3.59
CA PRO A 186 -17.50 -11.44 -2.73
C PRO A 186 -17.45 -9.98 -3.18
N ASP A 187 -17.51 -9.07 -2.21
CA ASP A 187 -17.49 -7.64 -2.50
C ASP A 187 -16.09 -7.05 -2.31
N ARG A 188 -15.96 -5.77 -2.63
CA ARG A 188 -14.72 -5.00 -2.44
C ARG A 188 -14.22 -5.07 -1.00
N TYR A 189 -15.12 -5.09 -0.02
CA TYR A 189 -14.76 -5.17 1.39
C TYR A 189 -14.19 -6.54 1.74
N THR A 190 -14.74 -7.64 1.20
CA THR A 190 -14.21 -9.00 1.38
C THR A 190 -12.75 -9.07 0.97
N TYR A 191 -12.42 -8.71 -0.29
CA TYR A 191 -11.03 -8.75 -0.78
C TYR A 191 -10.12 -7.78 -0.06
N SER A 192 -10.57 -6.53 0.18
CA SER A 192 -9.77 -5.55 0.90
C SER A 192 -9.40 -6.04 2.32
N THR A 193 -10.34 -6.70 3.01
CA THR A 193 -10.08 -7.24 4.35
C THR A 193 -9.05 -8.37 4.30
N LEU A 194 -9.19 -9.31 3.35
CA LEU A 194 -8.22 -10.39 3.16
C LEU A 194 -6.82 -9.83 2.86
N ILE A 195 -6.69 -9.05 1.79
CA ILE A 195 -5.42 -8.52 1.31
C ILE A 195 -4.71 -7.69 2.39
N THR A 196 -5.45 -6.87 3.15
CA THR A 196 -4.84 -6.05 4.21
C THR A 196 -4.38 -6.86 5.42
N HIS A 197 -5.09 -7.92 5.82
CA HIS A 197 -4.66 -8.77 6.94
C HIS A 197 -3.47 -9.65 6.55
N PHE A 198 -3.52 -10.33 5.40
CA PHE A 198 -2.39 -11.10 4.89
C PHE A 198 -1.16 -10.21 4.66
N GLY A 199 -1.34 -9.00 4.14
CA GLY A 199 -0.27 -8.02 3.99
C GLY A 199 0.37 -7.64 5.33
N LYS A 200 -0.43 -7.28 6.35
CA LYS A 200 0.09 -6.88 7.68
C LYS A 200 0.90 -7.98 8.38
N GLU A 201 0.53 -9.23 8.19
CA GLU A 201 1.21 -10.39 8.79
C GLU A 201 2.45 -10.84 8.00
N GLY A 202 2.82 -10.12 6.94
CA GLY A 202 3.99 -10.43 6.11
C GLY A 202 3.77 -11.59 5.13
N LEU A 203 2.55 -12.13 5.04
CA LEU A 203 2.15 -13.15 4.07
C LEU A 203 1.86 -12.50 2.71
N PHE A 204 2.91 -11.99 2.10
CA PHE A 204 2.79 -11.12 0.95
C PHE A 204 2.37 -11.86 -0.34
N ASP A 205 2.83 -13.10 -0.52
CA ASP A 205 2.45 -13.92 -1.67
C ASP A 205 0.96 -14.28 -1.64
N ASP A 206 0.42 -14.58 -0.46
CA ASP A 206 -1.01 -14.79 -0.26
C ASP A 206 -1.80 -13.52 -0.58
N ALA A 207 -1.36 -12.35 -0.08
CA ALA A 207 -1.99 -11.07 -0.38
C ALA A 207 -2.04 -10.77 -1.88
N LEU A 208 -0.99 -11.12 -2.63
CA LEU A 208 -0.95 -10.98 -4.10
C LEU A 208 -1.87 -11.96 -4.80
N SER A 209 -1.99 -13.19 -4.29
CA SER A 209 -2.93 -14.19 -4.79
C SER A 209 -4.38 -13.72 -4.63
N TRP A 210 -4.71 -13.08 -3.49
CA TRP A 210 -6.01 -12.49 -3.24
C TRP A 210 -6.28 -11.29 -4.15
N LEU A 211 -5.27 -10.43 -4.38
CA LEU A 211 -5.39 -9.35 -5.35
C LEU A 211 -5.65 -9.89 -6.77
N GLN A 212 -5.05 -11.03 -7.14
CA GLN A 212 -5.29 -11.68 -8.43
C GLN A 212 -6.70 -12.26 -8.53
N LYS A 213 -7.21 -12.91 -7.47
CA LYS A 213 -8.60 -13.38 -7.42
C LYS A 213 -9.59 -12.21 -7.55
N MET A 214 -9.35 -11.11 -6.84
CA MET A 214 -10.16 -9.88 -6.94
C MET A 214 -10.26 -9.36 -8.38
N GLU A 215 -9.13 -9.32 -9.09
CA GLU A 215 -9.08 -8.88 -10.50
C GLU A 215 -9.77 -9.89 -11.46
N GLN A 216 -9.65 -11.19 -11.20
CA GLN A 216 -10.35 -12.25 -11.97
C GLN A 216 -11.86 -12.16 -11.80
N ASP A 217 -12.32 -11.91 -10.58
CA ASP A 217 -13.73 -11.73 -10.23
C ASP A 217 -14.26 -10.33 -10.64
N ARG A 218 -13.41 -9.51 -11.31
CA ARG A 218 -13.72 -8.17 -11.82
C ARG A 218 -14.23 -7.19 -10.74
N VAL A 219 -13.80 -7.40 -9.50
CA VAL A 219 -14.13 -6.50 -8.39
C VAL A 219 -13.13 -5.34 -8.40
N PRO A 220 -13.60 -4.08 -8.45
CA PRO A 220 -12.70 -2.92 -8.46
C PRO A 220 -11.98 -2.81 -7.12
N GLY A 221 -10.65 -2.74 -7.18
CA GLY A 221 -9.82 -2.42 -6.02
C GLY A 221 -9.78 -0.92 -5.75
N ASP A 222 -9.04 -0.56 -4.68
CA ASP A 222 -8.90 0.83 -4.25
C ASP A 222 -7.48 1.33 -4.33
N LEU A 223 -7.33 2.63 -4.56
CA LEU A 223 -6.04 3.29 -4.46
C LEU A 223 -5.37 3.01 -3.10
N VAL A 224 -6.11 3.09 -2.00
CA VAL A 224 -5.58 2.80 -0.65
C VAL A 224 -5.06 1.36 -0.54
N LEU A 225 -5.76 0.39 -1.14
CA LEU A 225 -5.36 -1.01 -1.15
C LEU A 225 -4.04 -1.20 -1.89
N TYR A 226 -3.95 -0.70 -3.12
CA TYR A 226 -2.74 -0.78 -3.95
C TYR A 226 -1.57 -0.03 -3.31
N SER A 227 -1.79 1.18 -2.78
CA SER A 227 -0.76 1.97 -2.09
C SER A 227 -0.21 1.25 -0.85
N ASN A 228 -1.06 0.61 -0.06
CA ASN A 228 -0.62 -0.21 1.09
C ASN A 228 0.24 -1.39 0.65
N LEU A 229 -0.12 -2.07 -0.45
CA LEU A 229 0.67 -3.17 -0.99
C LEU A 229 2.01 -2.72 -1.55
N ILE A 230 2.08 -1.56 -2.21
CA ILE A 230 3.34 -0.96 -2.68
C ILE A 230 4.24 -0.63 -1.48
N GLU A 231 3.68 -0.01 -0.45
CA GLU A 231 4.43 0.34 0.77
C GLU A 231 4.92 -0.92 1.52
N LEU A 232 4.12 -1.98 1.56
CA LEU A 232 4.52 -3.26 2.11
C LEU A 232 5.68 -3.88 1.31
N SER A 233 5.56 -3.91 -0.02
CA SER A 233 6.61 -4.40 -0.93
C SER A 233 7.92 -3.64 -0.73
N ARG A 234 7.82 -2.31 -0.56
CA ARG A 234 8.96 -1.43 -0.29
C ARG A 234 9.64 -1.78 1.04
N LYS A 235 8.88 -2.08 2.09
CA LYS A 235 9.42 -2.50 3.40
C LYS A 235 10.12 -3.87 3.34
N LEU A 236 9.58 -4.80 2.54
CA LEU A 236 10.16 -6.13 2.33
C LEU A 236 11.31 -6.13 1.31
N CYS A 237 11.68 -4.96 0.75
CA CYS A 237 12.69 -4.79 -0.30
C CYS A 237 12.41 -5.62 -1.57
N ASP A 238 11.17 -6.05 -1.81
CA ASP A 238 10.77 -6.74 -3.03
C ASP A 238 10.25 -5.72 -4.05
N PHE A 239 11.19 -5.04 -4.69
CA PHE A 239 10.89 -3.98 -5.65
C PHE A 239 10.20 -4.52 -6.91
N SER A 240 10.45 -5.78 -7.28
CA SER A 240 9.83 -6.41 -8.46
C SER A 240 8.30 -6.50 -8.32
N LYS A 241 7.84 -6.92 -7.13
CA LYS A 241 6.42 -7.01 -6.81
C LYS A 241 5.79 -5.62 -6.67
N ALA A 242 6.50 -4.64 -6.09
CA ALA A 242 6.03 -3.26 -6.02
C ALA A 242 5.72 -2.69 -7.43
N ILE A 243 6.61 -2.91 -8.39
CA ILE A 243 6.45 -2.47 -9.79
C ILE A 243 5.26 -3.19 -10.45
N SER A 244 5.10 -4.49 -10.21
CA SER A 244 3.97 -5.27 -10.70
C SER A 244 2.63 -4.74 -10.15
N ILE A 245 2.56 -4.46 -8.84
CA ILE A 245 1.36 -3.90 -8.18
C ILE A 245 1.03 -2.52 -8.75
N PHE A 246 2.01 -1.64 -8.92
CA PHE A 246 1.77 -0.32 -9.51
C PHE A 246 1.29 -0.42 -10.97
N SER A 247 1.82 -1.36 -11.73
CA SER A 247 1.35 -1.65 -13.10
C SER A 247 -0.09 -2.21 -13.11
N ARG A 248 -0.49 -2.95 -12.07
CA ARG A 248 -1.87 -3.42 -11.89
C ARG A 248 -2.81 -2.26 -11.52
N LEU A 249 -2.39 -1.38 -10.61
CA LEU A 249 -3.12 -0.15 -10.26
C LEU A 249 -3.43 0.69 -11.52
N LYS A 250 -2.46 0.87 -12.41
CA LYS A 250 -2.68 1.61 -13.66
C LYS A 250 -3.64 0.88 -14.61
N ARG A 251 -3.51 -0.45 -14.72
CA ARG A 251 -4.37 -1.28 -15.58
C ARG A 251 -5.82 -1.39 -15.08
N SER A 252 -6.05 -1.25 -13.78
CA SER A 252 -7.41 -1.22 -13.23
C SER A 252 -8.16 0.08 -13.50
N GLY A 253 -7.52 1.05 -14.18
CA GLY A 253 -8.11 2.34 -14.52
C GLY A 253 -8.17 3.33 -13.36
N ILE A 254 -7.50 3.02 -12.24
CA ILE A 254 -7.41 3.89 -11.08
C ILE A 254 -6.23 4.84 -11.30
N ALA A 255 -6.50 6.14 -11.31
CA ALA A 255 -5.46 7.15 -11.42
C ALA A 255 -4.59 7.14 -10.15
N PRO A 256 -3.27 6.89 -10.24
CA PRO A 256 -2.38 7.01 -9.10
C PRO A 256 -2.32 8.46 -8.62
N ASP A 257 -2.32 8.66 -7.30
CA ASP A 257 -2.13 9.97 -6.70
C ASP A 257 -0.64 10.30 -6.48
N LEU A 258 -0.37 11.53 -6.02
CA LEU A 258 0.99 11.99 -5.72
C LEU A 258 1.70 11.07 -4.71
N VAL A 259 0.98 10.52 -3.74
CA VAL A 259 1.54 9.63 -2.71
C VAL A 259 1.98 8.30 -3.32
N ALA A 260 1.17 7.70 -4.19
CA ALA A 260 1.50 6.46 -4.90
C ALA A 260 2.72 6.65 -5.81
N TYR A 261 2.79 7.77 -6.54
CA TYR A 261 3.96 8.10 -7.36
C TYR A 261 5.22 8.33 -6.53
N ASN A 262 5.15 9.10 -5.43
CA ASN A 262 6.30 9.32 -4.54
C ASN A 262 6.79 8.02 -3.90
N SER A 263 5.86 7.12 -3.54
CA SER A 263 6.20 5.78 -3.05
C SER A 263 6.97 4.97 -4.10
N MET A 264 6.54 5.05 -5.36
CA MET A 264 7.22 4.38 -6.47
C MET A 264 8.58 5.01 -6.83
N LEU A 265 8.74 6.33 -6.72
CA LEU A 265 10.06 6.98 -6.88
C LEU A 265 11.07 6.44 -5.86
N ASN A 266 10.64 6.26 -4.61
CA ASN A 266 11.48 5.66 -3.56
C ASN A 266 11.82 4.19 -3.86
N VAL A 267 10.84 3.41 -4.33
CA VAL A 267 11.04 2.01 -4.77
C VAL A 267 12.09 1.95 -5.89
N PHE A 268 11.94 2.74 -6.95
CA PHE A 268 12.90 2.75 -8.05
C PHE A 268 14.28 3.24 -7.62
N GLY A 269 14.33 4.21 -6.71
CA GLY A 269 15.58 4.71 -6.18
C GLY A 269 16.37 3.65 -5.41
N LYS A 270 15.71 2.94 -4.49
CA LYS A 270 16.33 1.82 -3.76
C LYS A 270 16.68 0.63 -4.65
N ALA A 271 15.89 0.38 -5.69
CA ALA A 271 16.16 -0.65 -6.70
C ALA A 271 17.28 -0.24 -7.69
N LYS A 272 17.82 1.00 -7.60
CA LYS A 272 18.81 1.57 -8.53
C LYS A 272 18.32 1.58 -9.99
N LEU A 273 17.00 1.68 -10.20
CA LEU A 273 16.36 1.77 -11.51
C LEU A 273 16.17 3.24 -11.93
N PHE A 274 17.29 3.95 -12.13
CA PHE A 274 17.31 5.40 -12.37
C PHE A 274 16.52 5.84 -13.62
N GLY A 275 16.57 5.05 -14.69
CA GLY A 275 15.86 5.35 -15.94
C GLY A 275 14.34 5.30 -15.78
N GLU A 276 13.86 4.32 -15.00
CA GLU A 276 12.45 4.17 -14.66
C GLU A 276 11.98 5.30 -13.74
N ALA A 277 12.79 5.68 -12.74
CA ALA A 277 12.47 6.79 -11.84
C ALA A 277 12.31 8.12 -12.61
N ARG A 278 13.18 8.39 -13.58
CA ARG A 278 13.07 9.60 -14.43
C ARG A 278 11.84 9.53 -15.34
N SER A 279 11.58 8.36 -15.92
CA SER A 279 10.39 8.14 -16.75
C SER A 279 9.10 8.34 -15.94
N LEU A 280 9.11 7.97 -14.66
CA LEU A 280 7.98 8.13 -13.76
C LEU A 280 7.62 9.60 -13.53
N ILE A 281 8.58 10.52 -13.40
CA ILE A 281 8.29 11.97 -13.32
C ILE A 281 7.61 12.49 -14.59
N SER A 282 8.09 12.04 -15.76
CA SER A 282 7.46 12.39 -17.04
C SER A 282 6.04 11.83 -17.13
N GLU A 283 5.83 10.60 -16.65
CA GLU A 283 4.51 9.96 -16.55
C GLU A 283 3.58 10.75 -15.63
N MET A 284 4.03 11.15 -14.43
CA MET A 284 3.26 11.97 -13.49
C MET A 284 2.70 13.22 -14.16
N ARG A 285 3.56 13.98 -14.86
CA ARG A 285 3.13 15.20 -15.54
C ARG A 285 2.11 14.93 -16.64
N LYS A 286 2.32 13.87 -17.45
CA LYS A 286 1.39 13.46 -18.49
C LYS A 286 0.04 13.02 -17.93
N ALA A 287 0.04 12.42 -16.74
CA ALA A 287 -1.16 12.04 -16.00
C ALA A 287 -1.85 13.24 -15.30
N GLY A 288 -1.32 14.46 -15.43
CA GLY A 288 -1.85 15.65 -14.77
C GLY A 288 -1.49 15.78 -13.28
N VAL A 289 -0.63 14.90 -12.76
CA VAL A 289 -0.13 14.95 -11.39
C VAL A 289 1.19 15.73 -11.38
N MET A 290 1.20 16.91 -10.77
CA MET A 290 2.41 17.72 -10.71
C MET A 290 3.38 17.15 -9.65
N PRO A 291 4.64 16.85 -10.02
CA PRO A 291 5.67 16.49 -9.05
C PRO A 291 5.88 17.62 -8.03
N ASP A 292 6.03 17.24 -6.77
CA ASP A 292 6.23 18.17 -5.66
C ASP A 292 7.69 18.19 -5.19
N THR A 293 7.96 18.99 -4.15
CA THR A 293 9.29 19.05 -3.53
C THR A 293 9.75 17.68 -3.03
N VAL A 294 8.84 16.82 -2.56
CA VAL A 294 9.17 15.45 -2.13
C VAL A 294 9.58 14.57 -3.31
N SER A 295 8.88 14.67 -4.47
CA SER A 295 9.25 13.95 -5.68
C SER A 295 10.68 14.26 -6.13
N TYR A 296 11.01 15.56 -6.23
CA TYR A 296 12.32 16.00 -6.70
C TYR A 296 13.43 15.74 -5.67
N SER A 297 13.20 16.00 -4.39
CA SER A 297 14.19 15.72 -3.34
C SER A 297 14.51 14.23 -3.23
N THR A 298 13.52 13.35 -3.42
CA THR A 298 13.73 11.90 -3.48
C THR A 298 14.63 11.51 -4.66
N LEU A 299 14.38 12.09 -5.84
CA LEU A 299 15.22 11.87 -7.01
C LEU A 299 16.65 12.39 -6.82
N LEU A 300 16.81 13.61 -6.29
CA LEU A 300 18.12 14.21 -6.05
C LEU A 300 18.94 13.37 -5.07
N THR A 301 18.36 13.01 -3.92
CA THR A 301 19.01 12.13 -2.93
C THR A 301 19.47 10.83 -3.58
N MET A 302 18.60 10.19 -4.37
CA MET A 302 18.93 8.95 -5.07
C MET A 302 20.11 9.10 -6.04
N TYR A 303 20.13 10.15 -6.86
CA TYR A 303 21.24 10.38 -7.80
C TYR A 303 22.54 10.66 -7.06
N VAL A 304 22.50 11.43 -5.96
CA VAL A 304 23.68 11.75 -5.14
C VAL A 304 24.25 10.52 -4.43
N GLU A 305 23.40 9.69 -3.81
CA GLU A 305 23.81 8.43 -3.18
C GLU A 305 24.50 7.47 -4.15
N ASN A 306 24.22 7.59 -5.45
CA ASN A 306 24.80 6.76 -6.51
C ASN A 306 25.84 7.52 -7.35
N GLN A 307 26.34 8.67 -6.88
CA GLN A 307 27.39 9.49 -7.51
C GLN A 307 27.07 9.95 -8.94
N LYS A 308 25.77 10.06 -9.27
CA LYS A 308 25.27 10.52 -10.57
C LYS A 308 24.98 12.02 -10.56
N PHE A 309 26.04 12.79 -10.37
CA PHE A 309 25.96 14.23 -10.11
C PHE A 309 25.44 15.04 -11.31
N LEU A 310 25.74 14.63 -12.55
CA LEU A 310 25.26 15.32 -13.75
C LEU A 310 23.73 15.18 -13.91
N GLU A 311 23.19 14.00 -13.62
CA GLU A 311 21.75 13.78 -13.59
C GLU A 311 21.07 14.55 -12.46
N ALA A 312 21.72 14.65 -11.29
CA ALA A 312 21.23 15.48 -10.19
C ALA A 312 21.13 16.97 -10.60
N LEU A 313 22.11 17.51 -11.33
CA LEU A 313 22.03 18.87 -11.89
C LEU A 313 20.86 19.04 -12.86
N SER A 314 20.64 18.07 -13.74
CA SER A 314 19.52 18.10 -14.69
C SER A 314 18.19 18.14 -13.95
N VAL A 315 18.00 17.28 -12.93
CA VAL A 315 16.77 17.26 -12.11
C VAL A 315 16.58 18.56 -11.34
N PHE A 316 17.66 19.15 -10.81
CA PHE A 316 17.58 20.42 -10.10
C PHE A 316 17.19 21.58 -11.02
N SER A 317 17.72 21.63 -12.24
CA SER A 317 17.32 22.63 -13.24
C SER A 317 15.84 22.52 -13.58
N GLU A 318 15.36 21.28 -13.77
CA GLU A 318 13.96 20.96 -14.04
C GLU A 318 13.03 21.36 -12.88
N MET A 319 13.44 21.11 -11.63
CA MET A 319 12.71 21.54 -10.43
C MET A 319 12.55 23.06 -10.35
N ARG A 320 13.59 23.82 -10.75
CA ARG A 320 13.55 25.29 -10.79
C ARG A 320 12.65 25.80 -11.91
N GLU A 321 12.70 25.17 -13.09
CA GLU A 321 11.82 25.50 -14.22
C GLU A 321 10.35 25.23 -13.91
N SER A 322 10.06 24.13 -13.19
CA SER A 322 8.70 23.82 -12.73
C SER A 322 8.23 24.70 -11.56
N LYS A 323 9.02 25.69 -11.16
CA LYS A 323 8.74 26.63 -10.05
C LYS A 323 8.39 25.93 -8.73
N CYS A 324 8.95 24.74 -8.51
CA CYS A 324 8.77 24.04 -7.25
C CYS A 324 9.58 24.75 -6.15
N LEU A 325 9.00 24.82 -4.95
CA LEU A 325 9.68 25.43 -3.81
C LEU A 325 10.89 24.58 -3.43
N LEU A 326 12.04 25.22 -3.35
CA LEU A 326 13.26 24.63 -2.80
C LEU A 326 13.11 24.56 -1.27
N ASP A 327 13.51 23.45 -0.68
CA ASP A 327 13.66 23.32 0.76
C ASP A 327 15.15 23.38 1.15
N LEU A 328 15.41 23.48 2.46
CA LEU A 328 16.76 23.52 3.01
C LEU A 328 17.56 22.27 2.64
N THR A 329 16.91 21.11 2.65
CA THR A 329 17.53 19.82 2.29
C THR A 329 18.01 19.82 0.85
N THR A 330 17.15 20.20 -0.10
CA THR A 330 17.50 20.27 -1.52
C THR A 330 18.65 21.26 -1.76
N CYS A 331 18.63 22.43 -1.13
CA CYS A 331 19.73 23.39 -1.24
C CYS A 331 21.04 22.80 -0.73
N ASN A 332 21.04 22.13 0.43
CA ASN A 332 22.25 21.53 1.00
C ASN A 332 22.79 20.38 0.13
N ILE A 333 21.91 19.52 -0.41
CA ILE A 333 22.27 18.47 -1.35
C ILE A 333 22.94 19.09 -2.58
N MET A 334 22.36 20.14 -3.15
CA MET A 334 22.91 20.75 -4.36
C MET A 334 24.22 21.50 -4.12
N ILE A 335 24.41 22.17 -2.98
CA ILE A 335 25.70 22.78 -2.62
C ILE A 335 26.79 21.69 -2.56
N ASP A 336 26.49 20.53 -1.98
CA ASP A 336 27.42 19.40 -1.98
C ASP A 336 27.70 18.89 -3.40
N VAL A 337 26.67 18.69 -4.23
CA VAL A 337 26.81 18.28 -5.64
C VAL A 337 27.68 19.25 -6.43
N TYR A 338 27.48 20.56 -6.28
CA TYR A 338 28.33 21.56 -6.92
C TYR A 338 29.78 21.47 -6.44
N GLY A 339 30.00 21.18 -5.15
CA GLY A 339 31.32 20.93 -4.60
C GLY A 339 32.02 19.72 -5.20
N GLN A 340 31.33 18.58 -5.30
CA GLN A 340 31.84 17.34 -5.90
C GLN A 340 32.18 17.48 -7.39
N LEU A 341 31.64 18.49 -8.06
CA LEU A 341 31.88 18.80 -9.47
C LEU A 341 32.83 19.99 -9.66
N ASP A 342 33.54 20.43 -8.62
CA ASP A 342 34.46 21.59 -8.62
C ASP A 342 33.81 22.91 -9.08
N MET A 343 32.49 23.04 -8.92
CA MET A 343 31.72 24.23 -9.27
C MET A 343 31.48 25.13 -8.05
N ALA A 344 32.54 25.47 -7.33
CA ALA A 344 32.46 26.26 -6.09
C ALA A 344 31.73 27.60 -6.24
N LYS A 345 31.83 28.25 -7.42
CA LYS A 345 31.11 29.51 -7.72
C LYS A 345 29.60 29.32 -7.75
N GLU A 346 29.10 28.19 -8.25
CA GLU A 346 27.67 27.91 -8.28
C GLU A 346 27.15 27.48 -6.90
N ALA A 347 27.97 26.75 -6.13
CA ALA A 347 27.70 26.44 -4.72
C ALA A 347 27.54 27.73 -3.88
N ASP A 348 28.46 28.69 -4.06
CA ASP A 348 28.44 30.01 -3.42
C ASP A 348 27.17 30.79 -3.78
N ARG A 349 26.87 30.90 -5.08
CA ARG A 349 25.65 31.57 -5.57
C ARG A 349 24.39 30.97 -4.98
N LEU A 350 24.28 29.63 -4.95
CA LEU A 350 23.12 28.96 -4.40
C LEU A 350 22.97 29.27 -2.90
N PHE A 351 24.05 29.14 -2.11
CA PHE A 351 24.03 29.42 -0.67
C PHE A 351 23.57 30.84 -0.34
N TRP A 352 24.09 31.85 -1.04
CA TRP A 352 23.67 33.23 -0.81
C TRP A 352 22.25 33.53 -1.32
N SER A 353 21.80 32.81 -2.35
CA SER A 353 20.42 32.92 -2.84
C SER A 353 19.38 32.34 -1.87
N MET A 354 19.76 31.41 -0.98
CA MET A 354 18.84 30.79 0.00
C MET A 354 18.08 31.83 0.82
N ARG A 355 18.75 32.89 1.28
CA ARG A 355 18.10 33.96 2.05
C ARG A 355 17.08 34.74 1.24
N LYS A 356 17.35 34.96 -0.06
CA LYS A 356 16.40 35.62 -0.97
C LYS A 356 15.19 34.74 -1.26
N LEU A 357 15.36 33.42 -1.16
CA LEU A 357 14.30 32.42 -1.28
C LEU A 357 13.50 32.23 0.03
N GLY A 358 13.86 32.93 1.11
CA GLY A 358 13.22 32.78 2.42
C GLY A 358 13.67 31.53 3.20
N ILE A 359 14.77 30.89 2.78
CA ILE A 359 15.33 29.71 3.42
C ILE A 359 16.53 30.14 4.27
N GLU A 360 16.47 29.88 5.58
CA GLU A 360 17.58 30.18 6.48
C GLU A 360 18.64 29.07 6.45
N PRO A 361 19.90 29.38 6.08
CA PRO A 361 20.97 28.39 6.13
C PRO A 361 21.28 27.97 7.57
N ASN A 362 21.42 26.67 7.81
CA ASN A 362 21.73 26.10 9.12
C ASN A 362 23.20 25.68 9.24
N VAL A 363 23.59 25.12 10.38
CA VAL A 363 24.95 24.60 10.63
C VAL A 363 25.43 23.68 9.50
N VAL A 364 24.55 22.81 9.00
CA VAL A 364 24.87 21.89 7.89
C VAL A 364 25.17 22.67 6.61
N SER A 365 24.36 23.66 6.24
CA SER A 365 24.60 24.50 5.06
C SER A 365 25.97 25.19 5.11
N TYR A 366 26.32 25.77 6.26
CA TYR A 366 27.60 26.45 6.46
C TYR A 366 28.77 25.46 6.38
N ASN A 367 28.66 24.30 7.03
CA ASN A 367 29.68 23.27 6.99
C ASN A 367 29.88 22.70 5.58
N THR A 368 28.79 22.46 4.84
CA THR A 368 28.87 22.00 3.45
C THR A 368 29.62 23.02 2.60
N LEU A 369 29.27 24.31 2.66
CA LEU A 369 29.96 25.34 1.88
C LEU A 369 31.42 25.54 2.32
N LEU A 370 31.73 25.44 3.62
CA LEU A 370 33.12 25.48 4.12
C LEU A 370 33.96 24.35 3.52
N ARG A 371 33.42 23.12 3.45
CA ARG A 371 34.10 22.01 2.80
C ARG A 371 34.31 22.29 1.32
N VAL A 372 33.28 22.76 0.60
CA VAL A 372 33.41 23.12 -0.82
C VAL A 372 34.53 24.13 -1.06
N TYR A 373 34.63 25.18 -0.23
CA TYR A 373 35.74 26.14 -0.35
C TYR A 373 37.10 25.52 -0.02
N GLY A 374 37.18 24.62 0.97
CA GLY A 374 38.42 23.94 1.34
C GLY A 374 38.91 22.93 0.29
N ASP A 375 37.98 22.33 -0.45
CA ASP A 375 38.27 21.44 -1.58
C ASP A 375 38.68 22.24 -2.83
N ALA A 376 38.04 23.39 -3.07
CA ALA A 376 38.35 24.30 -4.17
C ALA A 376 39.55 25.26 -3.91
N GLU A 377 40.26 25.09 -2.80
CA GLU A 377 41.40 25.94 -2.37
C GLU A 377 41.07 27.44 -2.20
N LEU A 378 39.79 27.78 -2.01
CA LEU A 378 39.27 29.13 -1.76
C LEU A 378 39.33 29.45 -0.26
N PHE A 379 40.54 29.43 0.30
CA PHE A 379 40.75 29.51 1.74
C PHE A 379 40.33 30.86 2.33
N GLY A 380 40.47 31.96 1.59
CA GLY A 380 40.07 33.30 2.05
C GLY A 380 38.57 33.41 2.28
N GLU A 381 37.79 32.87 1.34
CA GLU A 381 36.34 32.78 1.38
C GLU A 381 35.88 31.89 2.54
N ALA A 382 36.55 30.75 2.75
CA ALA A 382 36.27 29.86 3.87
C ALA A 382 36.47 30.55 5.24
N ILE A 383 37.58 31.27 5.42
CA ILE A 383 37.84 32.02 6.66
C ILE A 383 36.79 33.10 6.89
N HIS A 384 36.39 33.81 5.83
CA HIS A 384 35.33 34.82 5.93
C HIS A 384 33.99 34.18 6.31
N LEU A 385 33.64 33.04 5.71
CA LEU A 385 32.40 32.31 6.01
C LEU A 385 32.38 31.80 7.46
N PHE A 386 33.50 31.29 7.96
CA PHE A 386 33.63 30.84 9.36
C PHE A 386 33.45 32.00 10.36
N ARG A 387 34.09 33.15 10.11
CA ARG A 387 33.89 34.35 10.94
C ARG A 387 32.45 34.85 10.89
N LEU A 388 31.79 34.75 9.74
CA LEU A 388 30.38 35.09 9.62
C LEU A 388 29.49 34.16 10.44
N MET A 389 29.78 32.86 10.43
CA MET A 389 29.08 31.86 11.24
C MET A 389 29.20 32.19 12.74
N GLN A 390 30.39 32.57 13.21
CA GLN A 390 30.63 33.03 14.58
C GLN A 390 29.86 34.31 14.92
N ARG A 391 29.89 35.33 14.05
CA ARG A 391 29.16 36.60 14.25
C ARG A 391 27.65 36.42 14.31
N LYS A 392 27.12 35.43 13.60
CA LYS A 392 25.69 35.09 13.60
C LYS A 392 25.28 34.17 14.76
N ASN A 393 26.20 33.83 15.67
CA ASN A 393 25.98 32.89 16.77
C ASN A 393 25.39 31.54 16.31
N ILE A 394 25.79 31.08 15.12
CA ILE A 394 25.40 29.76 14.63
C ILE A 394 26.31 28.72 15.30
N GLU A 395 25.74 27.74 15.97
CA GLU A 395 26.48 26.73 16.75
C GLU A 395 27.51 26.00 15.87
N GLN A 396 28.80 26.16 16.20
CA GLN A 396 29.87 25.43 15.55
C GLN A 396 29.99 24.03 16.16
N ASN A 397 30.10 23.02 15.33
CA ASN A 397 30.27 21.64 15.79
C ASN A 397 31.67 21.11 15.45
N VAL A 398 31.97 19.88 15.88
CA VAL A 398 33.26 19.21 15.61
C VAL A 398 33.59 19.21 14.12
N VAL A 399 32.57 19.04 13.25
CA VAL A 399 32.76 19.04 11.79
C VAL A 399 33.22 20.42 11.29
N THR A 400 32.65 21.51 11.81
CA THR A 400 33.08 22.88 11.48
C THR A 400 34.57 23.09 11.82
N TYR A 401 34.96 22.76 13.05
CA TYR A 401 36.34 22.95 13.51
C TYR A 401 37.32 22.05 12.76
N ASN A 402 37.00 20.77 12.56
CA ASN A 402 37.83 19.85 11.79
C ASN A 402 38.06 20.34 10.35
N THR A 403 37.01 20.85 9.70
CA THR A 403 37.11 21.40 8.34
C THR A 403 38.02 22.63 8.31
N MET A 404 37.88 23.53 9.29
CA MET A 404 38.76 24.70 9.39
C MET A 404 40.21 24.34 9.72
N ILE A 405 40.45 23.36 10.59
CA ILE A 405 41.79 22.87 10.91
C ILE A 405 42.45 22.29 9.65
N MET A 406 41.69 21.52 8.85
CA MET A 406 42.18 21.00 7.57
C MET A 406 42.53 22.12 6.60
N ILE A 407 41.69 23.15 6.49
CA ILE A 407 41.96 24.34 5.68
C ILE A 407 43.22 25.07 6.15
N TYR A 408 43.36 25.37 7.44
CA TYR A 408 44.54 26.05 7.97
C TYR A 408 45.82 25.20 7.88
N GLY A 409 45.69 23.88 7.94
CA GLY A 409 46.79 22.95 7.67
C GLY A 409 47.26 23.02 6.21
N LYS A 410 46.32 23.07 5.25
CA LYS A 410 46.64 23.25 3.82
C LYS A 410 47.23 24.63 3.51
N THR A 411 46.84 25.69 4.24
CA THR A 411 47.41 27.04 4.08
C THR A 411 48.73 27.25 4.82
N LEU A 412 49.31 26.22 5.46
CA LEU A 412 50.52 26.29 6.29
C LEU A 412 50.42 27.28 7.46
N GLU A 413 49.21 27.63 7.90
CA GLU A 413 48.97 28.53 9.03
C GLU A 413 48.84 27.73 10.34
N HIS A 414 49.86 26.95 10.68
CA HIS A 414 49.84 25.98 11.78
C HIS A 414 49.49 26.59 13.15
N GLU A 415 49.88 27.84 13.41
CA GLU A 415 49.52 28.53 14.66
C GLU A 415 48.01 28.73 14.81
N LYS A 416 47.34 29.13 13.73
CA LYS A 416 45.88 29.32 13.74
C LYS A 416 45.15 27.99 13.84
N ALA A 417 45.67 26.94 13.20
CA ALA A 417 45.15 25.57 13.35
C ALA A 417 45.24 25.09 14.80
N ASN A 418 46.39 25.28 15.46
CA ASN A 418 46.59 24.91 16.87
C ASN A 418 45.68 25.71 17.82
N ASN A 419 45.50 27.00 17.57
CA ASN A 419 44.57 27.83 18.35
C ASN A 419 43.12 27.33 18.24
N LEU A 420 42.69 26.88 17.05
CA LEU A 420 41.37 26.29 16.85
C LEU A 420 41.20 24.93 17.53
N ILE A 421 42.26 24.11 17.57
CA ILE A 421 42.25 22.85 18.34
C ILE A 421 42.07 23.15 19.83
N GLN A 422 42.80 24.13 20.37
CA GLN A 422 42.64 24.56 21.76
C GLN A 422 41.24 25.13 22.05
N GLU A 423 40.69 25.93 21.14
CA GLU A 423 39.32 26.45 21.24
C GLU A 423 38.27 25.33 21.19
N MET A 424 38.50 24.29 20.40
CA MET A 424 37.61 23.13 20.34
C MET A 424 37.64 22.33 21.65
N HIS A 425 38.83 22.13 22.24
CA HIS A 425 39.00 21.48 23.53
C HIS A 425 38.38 22.27 24.69
N SER A 426 38.48 23.61 24.69
CA SER A 426 37.89 24.45 25.74
C SER A 426 36.37 24.48 25.69
N ARG A 427 35.77 24.19 24.52
CA ARG A 427 34.32 24.05 24.33
C ARG A 427 33.79 22.62 24.55
N ALA A 428 34.61 21.70 25.07
CA ALA A 428 34.28 20.29 25.31
C ALA A 428 33.84 19.49 24.06
N LEU A 429 34.23 19.94 22.85
CA LEU A 429 34.00 19.24 21.59
C LEU A 429 35.20 18.33 21.32
N SER A 430 35.01 17.00 21.31
CA SER A 430 36.14 16.05 21.15
C SER A 430 36.61 15.94 19.69
N PRO A 431 37.93 16.03 19.39
CA PRO A 431 38.45 15.72 18.06
C PRO A 431 38.30 14.24 17.75
N MET A 432 37.73 13.87 16.61
CA MET A 432 38.01 12.55 16.04
C MET A 432 39.45 12.57 15.52
N GLN A 433 40.31 11.76 16.16
CA GLN A 433 41.72 11.59 15.81
C GLN A 433 41.86 11.17 14.34
N LEU A 434 42.37 12.07 13.49
CA LEU A 434 42.92 11.74 12.18
C LEU A 434 44.46 11.73 12.29
N PRO A 435 45.15 10.77 11.66
CA PRO A 435 46.58 10.62 11.78
C PRO A 435 47.28 11.73 11.00
N ILE A 436 48.18 12.44 11.68
CA ILE A 436 49.09 13.40 11.07
C ILE A 436 50.09 12.58 10.23
N PRO A 437 50.20 12.80 8.90
CA PRO A 437 51.29 12.23 8.12
C PRO A 437 52.60 12.88 8.59
N GLN A 438 53.58 12.05 8.95
CA GLN A 438 54.93 12.47 9.33
C GLN A 438 55.72 13.04 8.15
#